data_AF-A0A960ZMK1-F1
#
_entry.id   AF-A0A960ZMK1-F1
#
_cell.length_a   1.000
_cell.length_b   1.000
_cell.length_c   1.000
_cell.angle_alpha   90.00
_cell.angle_beta   90.00
_cell.angle_gamma   90.00
#
_symmetry.space_group_name_H-M   'P 1'
#
loop_
_entity.id
_entity.type
_entity.pdbx_description
1 polymer ?
#
loop_
_entity_poly.entity_id
_entity_poly.type
_entity_poly.pdbx_seq_one_letter_code
_entity_poly.pdbx_strand_id
1 'polypeptide(L)'
;PPAANEGSEARYRMLCEAALRAEAHLDSIPAIQEAIVAALKAGRSFSTSHKEGGTNLTWRGGRFVRSDYGYNPTETTYPSEPEFLEFLRRFYDWETSSSVYPEKVSELDAWRLILRFLRPE
;
A
#
# COMPACT_ATOMS: atom_id res chain seq x y z
N PRO A 1 -8.59 -43.73 4.40
CA PRO A 1 -8.35 -42.32 4.80
C PRO A 1 -8.49 -41.40 3.59
N PRO A 2 -9.21 -40.28 3.66
CA PRO A 2 -9.24 -39.31 2.56
C PRO A 2 -7.84 -38.76 2.32
N ALA A 3 -7.50 -38.49 1.06
CA ALA A 3 -6.18 -38.01 0.68
C ALA A 3 -5.96 -36.58 1.20
N ALA A 4 -4.73 -36.24 1.58
CA ALA A 4 -4.36 -35.01 2.29
C ALA A 4 -4.76 -33.68 1.60
N ASN A 5 -5.25 -33.70 0.36
CA ASN A 5 -5.61 -32.53 -0.45
C ASN A 5 -7.06 -32.56 -0.99
N GLU A 6 -7.89 -33.52 -0.57
CA GLU A 6 -9.28 -33.63 -1.04
C GLU A 6 -10.08 -32.38 -0.59
N GLY A 7 -10.52 -31.56 -1.55
CA GLY A 7 -11.23 -30.29 -1.29
C GLY A 7 -10.36 -29.02 -1.19
N SER A 8 -9.03 -29.14 -1.30
CA SER A 8 -8.09 -28.00 -1.23
C SER A 8 -8.28 -27.01 -2.39
N GLU A 9 -8.51 -27.49 -3.61
CA GLU A 9 -8.77 -26.63 -4.77
C GLU A 9 -10.07 -25.84 -4.66
N ALA A 10 -11.15 -26.49 -4.19
CA ALA A 10 -12.44 -25.85 -4.01
C ALA A 10 -12.35 -24.75 -2.94
N ARG A 11 -11.65 -25.04 -1.83
CA ARG A 11 -11.36 -24.06 -0.78
C ARG A 11 -10.51 -22.90 -1.31
N TYR A 12 -9.49 -23.19 -2.11
CA TYR A 12 -8.64 -22.16 -2.72
C TYR A 12 -9.44 -21.23 -3.64
N ARG A 13 -10.26 -21.78 -4.54
CA ARG A 13 -11.13 -20.99 -5.43
C ARG A 13 -12.11 -20.12 -4.64
N MET A 14 -12.75 -20.66 -3.59
CA MET A 14 -13.63 -19.88 -2.72
C MET A 14 -12.92 -18.69 -2.07
N LEU A 15 -11.69 -18.90 -1.58
CA LEU A 15 -10.89 -17.83 -0.98
C LEU A 15 -10.49 -16.78 -2.02
N CYS A 16 -10.10 -17.19 -3.23
CA CYS A 16 -9.81 -16.28 -4.33
C CYS A 16 -11.04 -15.45 -4.73
N GLU A 17 -12.21 -16.06 -4.88
CA GLU A 17 -13.45 -15.35 -5.20
C GLU A 17 -13.88 -14.39 -4.08
N ALA A 18 -13.68 -14.77 -2.82
CA ALA A 18 -13.95 -13.89 -1.69
C ALA A 18 -13.01 -12.67 -1.69
N ALA A 19 -11.71 -12.89 -1.95
CA ALA A 19 -10.74 -11.81 -2.08
C ALA A 19 -11.06 -10.88 -3.26
N LEU A 20 -11.36 -11.43 -4.44
CA LEU A 20 -11.74 -10.66 -5.62
C LEU A 20 -12.99 -9.80 -5.39
N ARG A 21 -14.01 -10.36 -4.70
CA ARG A 21 -15.21 -9.60 -4.34
C ARG A 21 -14.91 -8.50 -3.32
N ALA A 22 -14.06 -8.79 -2.33
CA ALA A 22 -13.66 -7.80 -1.34
C ALA A 22 -12.92 -6.62 -2.00
N GLU A 23 -12.12 -6.88 -3.03
CA GLU A 23 -11.36 -5.85 -3.77
C GLU A 23 -12.12 -5.26 -4.97
N ALA A 24 -13.36 -5.67 -5.24
CA ALA A 24 -14.10 -5.24 -6.44
C ALA A 24 -14.34 -3.72 -6.51
N HIS A 25 -14.38 -3.06 -5.35
CA HIS A 25 -14.52 -1.61 -5.25
C HIS A 25 -13.22 -0.84 -5.55
N LEU A 26 -12.11 -1.54 -5.77
CA LEU A 26 -10.78 -0.98 -6.07
C LEU A 26 -10.49 -1.03 -7.58
N ASP A 27 -11.46 -0.56 -8.37
CA ASP A 27 -11.47 -0.61 -9.83
C ASP A 27 -11.01 0.71 -10.49
N SER A 28 -10.85 1.77 -9.70
CA SER A 28 -10.43 3.09 -10.17
C SER A 28 -9.35 3.70 -9.27
N ILE A 29 -8.53 4.58 -9.86
CA ILE A 29 -7.47 5.29 -9.12
C ILE A 29 -8.06 6.10 -7.95
N PRO A 30 -9.13 6.89 -8.11
CA PRO A 30 -9.72 7.64 -6.99
C PRO A 30 -10.20 6.74 -5.85
N ALA A 31 -10.84 5.60 -6.17
CA ALA A 31 -11.31 4.66 -5.13
C ALA A 31 -10.14 4.06 -4.33
N ILE A 32 -9.04 3.72 -5.00
CA ILE A 32 -7.84 3.21 -4.31
C ILE A 32 -7.19 4.29 -3.46
N GLN A 33 -7.08 5.51 -3.98
CA GLN A 33 -6.52 6.65 -3.23
C GLN A 33 -7.36 6.96 -1.99
N GLU A 34 -8.68 6.96 -2.11
CA GLU A 34 -9.62 7.12 -0.99
C GLU A 34 -9.44 6.00 0.04
N ALA A 35 -9.32 4.74 -0.40
CA ALA A 35 -9.07 3.60 0.48
C ALA A 35 -7.73 3.74 1.24
N ILE A 36 -6.67 4.21 0.59
CA ILE A 36 -5.38 4.49 1.23
C ILE A 36 -5.52 5.59 2.29
N VAL A 37 -6.15 6.70 1.94
CA VAL A 37 -6.34 7.84 2.85
C VAL A 37 -7.20 7.43 4.06
N ALA A 38 -8.30 6.72 3.82
CA ALA A 38 -9.18 6.23 4.88
C ALA A 38 -8.43 5.27 5.81
N ALA A 39 -7.63 4.36 5.27
CA ALA A 39 -6.81 3.44 6.04
C ALA A 39 -5.78 4.16 6.91
N LEU A 40 -5.07 5.14 6.37
CA LEU A 40 -4.09 5.93 7.14
C LEU A 40 -4.78 6.71 8.26
N LYS A 41 -5.91 7.35 7.97
CA LYS A 41 -6.72 8.07 8.98
C LYS A 41 -7.25 7.16 10.08
N ALA A 42 -7.47 5.89 9.75
CA ALA A 42 -7.85 4.83 10.69
C ALA A 42 -6.66 4.22 11.44
N GLY A 43 -5.45 4.79 11.34
CA GLY A 43 -4.29 4.37 12.13
C GLY A 43 -3.32 3.42 11.41
N ARG A 44 -3.66 2.95 10.21
CA ARG A 44 -2.71 2.18 9.39
C ARG A 44 -1.55 3.04 8.94
N SER A 45 -0.48 2.40 8.50
CA SER A 45 0.76 3.08 8.12
C SER A 45 1.45 2.43 6.94
N PHE A 46 2.29 3.20 6.26
CA PHE A 46 3.36 2.65 5.42
C PHE A 46 4.65 2.67 6.20
N SER A 47 5.50 1.66 5.99
CA SER A 47 6.82 1.65 6.58
C SER A 47 7.82 0.91 5.71
N THR A 48 9.00 1.51 5.54
CA THR A 48 10.19 0.93 4.92
C THR A 48 11.27 0.77 5.98
N SER A 49 12.18 -0.18 5.77
CA SER A 49 13.30 -0.41 6.68
C SER A 49 14.51 -0.89 5.89
N HIS A 50 15.68 -0.32 6.17
CA HIS A 50 16.97 -0.72 5.63
C HIS A 50 18.05 -0.62 6.71
N LYS A 51 19.28 -1.01 6.38
CA LYS A 51 20.38 -1.16 7.36
C LYS A 51 20.74 0.11 8.15
N GLU A 52 20.34 1.29 7.67
CA GLU A 52 20.73 2.60 8.25
C GLU A 52 19.53 3.37 8.82
N GLY A 53 18.32 2.83 8.72
CA GLY A 53 17.11 3.57 9.06
C GLY A 53 15.86 3.07 8.34
N GLY A 54 14.88 3.94 8.25
CA GLY A 54 13.64 3.67 7.53
C GLY A 54 12.72 4.87 7.54
N THR A 55 11.60 4.72 6.85
CA THR A 55 10.57 5.75 6.73
C THR A 55 9.25 5.20 7.23
N ASN A 56 8.55 5.97 8.05
CA ASN A 56 7.16 5.71 8.42
C ASN A 56 6.26 6.81 7.85
N LEU A 57 5.18 6.43 7.17
CA LEU A 57 4.15 7.35 6.70
C LEU A 57 2.86 7.08 7.48
N THR A 58 2.38 8.08 8.20
CA THR A 58 1.25 7.96 9.14
C THR A 58 0.31 9.16 9.04
N TRP A 59 -0.91 9.01 9.56
CA TRP A 59 -1.79 10.13 9.87
C TRP A 59 -1.72 10.45 11.36
N ARG A 60 -1.32 11.68 11.72
CA ARG A 60 -1.20 12.09 13.13
C ARG A 60 -1.53 13.57 13.29
N GLY A 61 -2.44 13.89 14.22
CA GLY A 61 -2.77 15.28 14.54
C GLY A 61 -3.40 16.04 13.37
N GLY A 62 -4.22 15.36 12.55
CA GLY A 62 -4.94 15.99 11.44
C GLY A 62 -4.10 16.22 10.18
N ARG A 63 -2.93 15.58 10.06
CA ARG A 63 -2.01 15.74 8.92
C ARG A 63 -1.32 14.42 8.58
N PHE A 64 -0.90 14.29 7.33
CA PHE A 64 -0.02 13.19 6.91
C PHE A 64 1.42 13.52 7.29
N VAL A 65 2.12 12.55 7.86
CA VAL A 65 3.46 12.71 8.39
C VAL A 65 4.35 11.62 7.82
N ARG A 66 5.45 12.04 7.18
CA ARG A 66 6.61 11.21 6.92
C ARG A 66 7.60 11.40 8.07
N SER A 67 8.01 10.31 8.69
CA SER A 67 9.06 10.30 9.70
C SER A 67 10.16 9.35 9.25
N ASP A 68 11.32 9.90 8.92
CA ASP A 68 12.53 9.15 8.68
C ASP A 68 13.29 8.99 10.00
N TYR A 69 13.78 7.78 10.27
CA TYR A 69 14.58 7.47 11.45
C TYR A 69 15.89 6.80 11.03
N GLY A 70 16.88 6.81 11.93
CA GLY A 70 18.22 6.28 11.66
C GLY A 70 19.27 7.37 11.71
N TYR A 71 20.20 7.36 10.74
CA TYR A 71 21.38 8.23 10.75
C TYR A 71 21.04 9.74 10.72
N ASN A 72 20.02 10.14 9.94
CA ASN A 72 19.57 11.54 9.82
C ASN A 72 18.04 11.61 9.96
N PRO A 73 17.51 11.65 11.19
CA PRO A 73 16.08 11.66 11.40
C PRO A 73 15.46 12.97 10.90
N THR A 74 14.40 12.86 10.11
CA THR A 74 13.68 14.01 9.54
C THR A 74 12.18 13.76 9.63
N GLU A 75 11.40 14.82 9.90
CA GLU A 75 9.95 14.76 9.81
C GLU A 75 9.47 15.75 8.74
N THR A 76 8.56 15.30 7.88
CA THR A 76 7.91 16.13 6.86
C THR A 76 6.40 15.94 6.96
N THR A 77 5.66 17.04 6.94
CA THR A 77 4.20 17.03 7.04
C THR A 77 3.57 17.51 5.74
N TYR A 78 2.54 16.83 5.27
CA TYR A 78 1.78 17.22 4.10
C TYR A 78 0.45 17.83 4.54
N PRO A 79 0.16 19.09 4.14
CA PRO A 79 -1.03 19.81 4.57
C PRO A 79 -2.32 19.33 3.91
N SER A 80 -2.23 18.56 2.81
CA SER A 80 -3.39 18.14 2.03
C SER A 80 -3.26 16.69 1.52
N GLU A 81 -4.40 16.05 1.25
CA GLU A 81 -4.45 14.72 0.64
C GLU A 81 -3.79 14.66 -0.74
N PRO A 82 -4.04 15.62 -1.67
CA PRO A 82 -3.42 15.57 -3.00
C PRO A 82 -1.89 15.65 -2.93
N GLU A 83 -1.33 16.53 -2.10
CA GLU A 83 0.13 16.64 -1.94
C GLU A 83 0.74 15.36 -1.37
N PHE A 84 0.07 14.75 -0.39
CA PHE A 84 0.50 13.47 0.16
C PHE A 84 0.45 12.35 -0.89
N LEU A 85 -0.62 12.25 -1.68
CA LEU A 85 -0.78 11.23 -2.71
C LEU A 85 0.23 11.39 -3.85
N GLU A 86 0.51 12.62 -4.28
CA GLU A 86 1.57 12.90 -5.26
C GLU A 86 2.95 12.51 -4.74
N PHE A 87 3.24 12.81 -3.47
CA PHE A 87 4.44 12.32 -2.80
C PHE A 87 4.48 10.79 -2.76
N LEU A 88 3.40 10.14 -2.32
CA LEU A 88 3.32 8.69 -2.13
C LEU A 88 3.56 7.94 -3.44
N ARG A 89 2.97 8.43 -4.55
CA ARG A 89 3.18 7.85 -5.88
C ARG A 89 4.63 7.92 -6.33
N ARG A 90 5.30 9.04 -6.08
CA ARG A 90 6.75 9.20 -6.38
C ARG A 90 7.61 8.35 -5.47
N PHE A 91 7.27 8.27 -4.19
CA PHE A 91 8.01 7.51 -3.19
C PHE A 91 8.11 6.01 -3.53
N TYR A 92 7.02 5.43 -4.06
CA TYR A 92 6.95 4.02 -4.45
C TYR A 92 7.12 3.77 -5.98
N ASP A 93 7.56 4.75 -6.76
CA ASP A 93 7.67 4.59 -8.22
C ASP A 93 8.63 3.46 -8.60
N TRP A 94 9.77 3.37 -7.90
CA TRP A 94 10.75 2.32 -8.13
C TRP A 94 10.23 0.95 -7.70
N GLU A 95 9.68 0.84 -6.49
CA GLU A 95 9.19 -0.42 -5.93
C GLU A 95 8.09 -1.04 -6.80
N THR A 96 7.19 -0.20 -7.34
CA THR A 96 6.10 -0.66 -8.20
C THR A 96 6.52 -1.00 -9.63
N SER A 97 7.63 -0.45 -10.12
CA SER A 97 8.08 -0.63 -11.52
C SER A 97 9.33 -1.51 -11.67
N SER A 98 9.99 -1.89 -10.57
CA SER A 98 11.29 -2.59 -10.61
C SER A 98 11.28 -3.91 -11.38
N SER A 99 10.16 -4.62 -11.43
CA SER A 99 10.03 -5.91 -12.13
C SER A 99 9.84 -5.80 -13.64
N VAL A 100 9.50 -4.62 -14.16
CA VAL A 100 9.17 -4.38 -15.58
C VAL A 100 10.10 -3.35 -16.24
N TYR A 101 11.14 -2.90 -15.55
CA TYR A 101 12.08 -1.91 -16.07
C TYR A 101 12.71 -2.36 -17.41
N PRO A 102 12.82 -1.47 -18.44
CA PRO A 102 12.62 -0.01 -18.40
C PRO A 102 11.17 0.45 -18.57
N GLU A 103 10.22 -0.46 -18.74
CA GLU A 103 8.80 -0.12 -18.80
C GLU A 103 8.25 0.23 -17.41
N LYS A 104 7.01 0.72 -17.38
CA LYS A 104 6.28 1.00 -16.14
C LYS A 104 4.98 0.22 -16.14
N VAL A 105 4.56 -0.20 -14.94
CA VAL A 105 3.21 -0.72 -14.73
C VAL A 105 2.17 0.36 -15.04
N SER A 106 0.93 -0.05 -15.32
CA SER A 106 -0.16 0.91 -15.49
C SER A 106 -0.36 1.73 -14.20
N GLU A 107 -0.85 2.97 -14.31
CA GLU A 107 -1.09 3.79 -13.11
C GLU A 107 -2.07 3.13 -12.14
N LEU A 108 -3.10 2.46 -12.66
CA LEU A 108 -4.06 1.73 -11.82
C LEU A 108 -3.37 0.60 -11.03
N ASP A 109 -2.50 -0.16 -11.68
CA ASP A 109 -1.78 -1.26 -11.03
C ASP A 109 -0.71 -0.74 -10.06
N ALA A 110 -0.06 0.38 -10.36
CA ALA A 110 0.84 1.05 -9.41
C ALA A 110 0.11 1.39 -8.11
N TRP A 111 -1.09 1.99 -8.19
CA TRP A 111 -1.90 2.30 -7.02
C TRP A 111 -2.37 1.06 -6.25
N ARG A 112 -2.75 -0.01 -6.95
CA ARG A 112 -3.08 -1.30 -6.31
C ARG A 112 -1.89 -1.88 -5.55
N LEU A 113 -0.69 -1.82 -6.15
CA LEU A 113 0.53 -2.27 -5.50
C LEU A 113 0.87 -1.40 -4.28
N ILE A 114 0.73 -0.07 -4.38
CA ILE A 114 0.92 0.84 -3.24
C ILE A 114 -0.02 0.47 -2.11
N LEU A 115 -1.33 0.29 -2.37
CA LEU A 115 -2.29 -0.10 -1.32
C LEU A 115 -1.86 -1.36 -0.55
N ARG A 116 -1.24 -2.33 -1.23
CA ARG A 116 -0.75 -3.57 -0.62
C ARG A 116 0.43 -3.38 0.33
N PHE A 117 1.13 -2.24 0.28
CA PHE A 117 2.19 -1.90 1.24
C PHE A 117 1.66 -1.35 2.57
N LEU A 118 0.35 -1.11 2.71
CA LEU A 118 -0.23 -0.69 3.99
C LEU A 118 -0.04 -1.79 5.04
N ARG A 119 0.59 -1.44 6.15
CA ARG A 119 0.70 -2.33 7.30
C ARG A 119 -0.61 -2.35 8.10
N PRO A 120 -0.96 -3.48 8.73
CA PRO A 120 -1.99 -3.48 9.77
C PRO A 120 -1.55 -2.62 10.97
N GLU A 121 -2.50 -2.21 11.81
CA GLU A 121 -2.20 -1.56 13.09
C GLU A 121 -1.38 -2.44 14.03
#